data_AF-A0A150NMK6-F1
#
_entry.id   AF-A0A150NMK6-F1
#
_cell.length_a   1.000
_cell.length_b   1.000
_cell.length_c   1.000
_cell.angle_alpha   90.00
_cell.angle_beta   90.00
_cell.angle_gamma   90.00
#
_symmetry.space_group_name_H-M   'P 1'
#
loop_
_entity.id
_entity.type
_entity.pdbx_description
1 polymer ?
#
loop_
_entity_poly.entity_id
_entity_poly.type
_entity_poly.pdbx_seq_one_letter_code
_entity_poly.pdbx_strand_id
1 'polypeptide(L)'
;MKAIKNRLNRLNKLAVVDEVDTVFLTQIDTGHFEVRYRIGGKNPKDIIEVYPTKEEAEKAISDIKNTKGLRIFWDNLALLEDD
;
A
#
# COMPACT_ATOMS: atom_id res chain seq x y z
N MET A 1 8.35 -17.10 1.67
CA MET A 1 8.31 -16.33 2.96
C MET A 1 9.40 -15.26 3.17
N LYS A 2 10.69 -15.49 2.84
CA LYS A 2 11.77 -14.48 2.97
C LYS A 2 11.58 -13.25 2.06
N ALA A 3 11.03 -13.45 0.85
CA ALA A 3 10.82 -12.39 -0.15
C ALA A 3 9.82 -11.31 0.32
N ILE A 4 8.68 -11.73 0.88
CA ILE A 4 7.65 -10.84 1.43
C ILE A 4 8.22 -10.02 2.60
N LYS A 5 8.97 -10.67 3.50
CA LYS A 5 9.58 -10.01 4.67
C LYS A 5 10.64 -8.97 4.27
N ASN A 6 11.44 -9.27 3.24
CA ASN A 6 12.43 -8.33 2.70
C ASN A 6 11.78 -7.18 1.92
N ARG A 7 10.69 -7.44 1.18
CA ARG A 7 9.90 -6.40 0.51
C ARG A 7 9.25 -5.45 1.51
N LEU A 8 8.57 -5.97 2.53
CA LEU A 8 8.03 -5.18 3.64
C LEU A 8 9.10 -4.35 4.34
N ASN A 9 10.29 -4.91 4.58
CA ASN A 9 11.40 -4.16 5.17
C ASN A 9 11.91 -3.03 4.26
N ARG A 10 11.96 -3.25 2.94
CA ARG A 10 12.38 -2.23 1.96
C ARG A 10 11.34 -1.12 1.86
N LEU A 11 10.06 -1.46 1.82
CA LEU A 11 8.93 -0.52 1.83
C LEU A 11 8.89 0.29 3.13
N ASN A 12 9.09 -0.36 4.29
CA ASN A 12 9.21 0.33 5.57
C ASN A 12 10.40 1.31 5.59
N LYS A 13 11.58 0.91 5.09
CA LYS A 13 12.74 1.81 5.02
C LYS A 13 12.51 3.02 4.11
N LEU A 14 11.77 2.85 3.01
CA LEU A 14 11.39 3.96 2.11
C LEU A 14 10.33 4.88 2.74
N ALA A 15 9.48 4.35 3.62
CA ALA A 15 8.47 5.13 4.35
C ALA A 15 9.02 5.86 5.58
N VAL A 16 10.10 5.38 6.18
CA VAL A 16 10.71 5.96 7.41
C VAL A 16 11.45 7.28 7.15
N VAL A 17 11.74 7.64 5.90
CA VAL A 17 12.60 8.78 5.58
C VAL A 17 11.85 10.12 5.48
N ASP A 18 10.53 10.14 5.30
CA ASP A 18 9.86 11.40 4.95
C ASP A 18 8.60 11.65 5.78
N GLU A 19 8.34 12.92 6.09
CA GLU A 19 7.06 13.49 6.56
C GLU A 19 5.92 13.31 5.52
N VAL A 20 6.05 12.36 4.60
CA VAL A 20 5.20 12.16 3.44
C VAL A 20 4.39 10.89 3.63
N ASP A 21 3.09 11.02 3.43
CA ASP A 21 2.20 9.90 3.55
C ASP A 21 2.38 8.90 2.40
N THR A 22 2.19 7.63 2.72
CA THR A 22 2.46 6.52 1.82
C THR A 22 1.22 5.66 1.65
N VAL A 23 0.97 5.17 0.44
CA VAL A 23 -0.10 4.21 0.14
C VAL A 23 0.53 2.94 -0.41
N PHE A 24 0.09 1.78 0.08
CA PHE A 24 0.35 0.48 -0.50
C PHE A 24 -0.95 -0.07 -1.08
N LEU A 25 -0.95 -0.41 -2.36
CA LEU A 25 -2.02 -1.16 -3.00
C LEU A 25 -1.54 -2.57 -3.24
N THR A 26 -2.20 -3.54 -2.61
CA THR A 26 -1.84 -4.95 -2.64
C THR A 26 -3.03 -5.79 -3.09
N GLN A 27 -2.90 -6.49 -4.21
CA GLN A 27 -3.89 -7.53 -4.57
C GLN A 27 -3.66 -8.74 -3.66
N ILE A 28 -4.66 -9.08 -2.83
CA ILE A 28 -4.56 -10.18 -1.84
C ILE A 28 -5.15 -11.49 -2.38
N ASP A 29 -6.14 -11.44 -3.27
CA ASP A 29 -6.69 -12.60 -3.98
C ASP A 29 -7.38 -12.18 -5.31
N THR A 30 -8.06 -13.14 -5.97
CA THR A 30 -8.90 -12.93 -7.16
C THR A 30 -10.21 -12.21 -6.79
N GLY A 31 -10.10 -10.90 -6.54
CA GLY A 31 -11.26 -10.04 -6.26
C GLY A 31 -11.14 -9.21 -5.00
N HIS A 32 -10.02 -9.24 -4.27
CA HIS A 32 -9.80 -8.35 -3.15
C HIS A 32 -8.46 -7.61 -3.26
N PHE A 33 -8.53 -6.31 -3.02
CA PHE A 33 -7.42 -5.37 -3.07
C PHE A 33 -7.32 -4.64 -1.73
N GLU A 34 -6.23 -4.82 -1.01
CA GLU A 34 -5.92 -4.06 0.19
C GLU A 34 -5.27 -2.73 -0.19
N VAL A 35 -5.85 -1.61 0.24
CA VAL A 35 -5.20 -0.31 0.27
C VAL A 35 -4.80 -0.03 1.71
N ARG A 36 -3.48 0.00 1.95
CA ARG A 36 -2.91 0.44 3.22
C ARG A 36 -2.35 1.82 3.08
N TYR A 37 -3.00 2.76 3.74
CA TYR A 37 -2.61 4.13 3.80
C TYR A 37 -1.88 4.44 5.11
N ARG A 38 -0.57 4.72 5.01
CA ARG A 38 0.31 5.11 6.11
C ARG A 38 0.48 6.61 6.14
N ILE A 39 -0.02 7.24 7.19
CA ILE A 39 0.25 8.65 7.50
C ILE A 39 1.67 8.73 8.08
N GLY A 40 2.53 9.54 7.45
CA GLY A 40 3.90 9.80 7.88
C GLY A 40 3.97 10.84 9.01
N GLY A 41 5.19 11.18 9.43
CA GLY A 41 5.43 12.16 10.50
C GLY A 41 5.64 11.56 11.89
N LYS A 42 5.52 12.39 12.94
CA LYS A 42 5.94 12.04 14.32
C LYS A 42 5.17 10.88 14.97
N ASN A 43 3.93 10.64 14.54
CA ASN A 43 3.08 9.56 15.02
C ASN A 43 2.49 8.80 13.82
N PRO A 44 3.23 7.85 13.24
CA PRO A 44 2.75 7.15 12.06
C PRO A 44 1.50 6.35 12.38
N LYS A 45 0.51 6.42 11.49
CA LYS A 45 -0.75 5.68 11.62
C LYS A 45 -1.04 4.96 10.31
N ASP A 46 -1.36 3.68 10.42
CA ASP A 46 -1.82 2.88 9.29
C ASP A 46 -3.35 2.83 9.30
N ILE A 47 -3.94 3.09 8.14
CA ILE A 47 -5.35 2.89 7.83
C ILE A 47 -5.39 1.81 6.74
N ILE A 48 -6.19 0.77 6.95
CA ILE A 48 -6.26 -0.37 6.03
C ILE A 48 -7.71 -0.52 5.61
N GLU A 49 -7.95 -0.52 4.30
CA GLU A 49 -9.24 -0.81 3.69
C GLU A 49 -9.07 -1.85 2.60
N VAL A 50 -10.11 -2.66 2.38
CA VAL A 50 -10.12 -3.73 1.38
C VAL A 50 -11.27 -3.47 0.42
N TYR A 51 -10.97 -3.51 -0.88
CA TYR A 51 -11.91 -3.25 -1.95
C TYR A 51 -12.10 -4.49 -2.83
N PRO A 52 -13.33 -4.73 -3.33
CA PRO A 52 -13.67 -5.87 -4.18
C PRO A 52 -13.16 -5.74 -5.63
N THR A 53 -12.71 -4.54 -6.05
CA THR A 53 -12.20 -4.30 -7.40
C THR A 53 -10.96 -3.43 -7.38
N LYS A 54 -10.15 -3.56 -8.44
CA LYS A 54 -8.97 -2.72 -8.63
C LYS A 54 -9.40 -1.26 -8.82
N GLU A 55 -10.47 -1.02 -9.56
CA GLU A 55 -11.00 0.30 -9.88
C GLU A 55 -11.44 1.04 -8.61
N GLU A 56 -12.11 0.35 -7.68
CA GLU A 56 -12.50 0.94 -6.39
C GLU A 56 -11.28 1.26 -5.52
N ALA A 57 -10.30 0.36 -5.47
CA ALA A 57 -9.05 0.61 -4.77
C ALA A 57 -8.30 1.81 -5.36
N GLU A 58 -8.16 1.89 -6.68
CA GLU A 58 -7.50 3.01 -7.36
C GLU A 58 -8.24 4.33 -7.15
N LYS A 59 -9.57 4.31 -7.14
CA LYS A 59 -10.39 5.49 -6.83
C LYS A 59 -10.11 6.00 -5.42
N ALA A 60 -10.08 5.11 -4.43
CA ALA A 60 -9.74 5.49 -3.06
C ALA A 60 -8.35 6.15 -2.97
N ILE A 61 -7.35 5.65 -3.70
CA ILE A 61 -6.02 6.25 -3.75
C ILE A 61 -6.03 7.62 -4.43
N SER A 62 -6.78 7.75 -5.53
CA SER A 62 -6.94 9.02 -6.24
C SER A 62 -7.54 10.10 -5.35
N ASP A 63 -8.54 9.74 -4.52
CA ASP A 63 -9.16 10.68 -3.58
C ASP A 63 -8.16 11.17 -2.52
N ILE A 64 -7.31 10.28 -1.99
CA ILE A 64 -6.26 10.69 -1.05
C ILE A 64 -5.22 11.59 -1.76
N LYS A 65 -4.82 11.27 -3.00
CA LYS A 65 -3.82 12.05 -3.76
C LYS A 65 -4.30 13.47 -4.05
N ASN A 66 -5.61 13.65 -4.26
CA ASN A 66 -6.21 14.97 -4.48
C ASN A 66 -6.16 15.85 -3.23
N THR A 67 -6.04 15.25 -2.03
CA THR A 67 -5.94 16.00 -0.77
C THR A 67 -4.51 16.33 -0.37
N LYS A 68 -3.50 15.58 -0.83
CA LYS A 68 -2.09 15.77 -0.45
C LYS A 68 -1.11 14.98 -1.32
N GLY A 69 0.17 15.39 -1.27
CA GLY A 69 1.26 14.67 -1.90
C GLY A 69 1.45 13.28 -1.28
N LEU A 70 1.45 12.24 -2.11
CA LEU A 70 1.54 10.84 -1.69
C LEU A 70 2.61 10.09 -2.46
N ARG A 71 3.24 9.11 -1.78
CA ARG A 71 3.97 8.03 -2.46
C ARG A 71 3.09 6.79 -2.55
N ILE A 72 2.90 6.28 -3.77
CA ILE A 72 2.09 5.09 -4.03
C ILE A 72 3.02 3.94 -4.37
N PHE A 73 2.86 2.84 -3.65
CA PHE A 73 3.50 1.56 -3.92
C PHE A 73 2.44 0.57 -4.38
N TRP A 74 2.67 -0.07 -5.52
CA TRP A 74 1.83 -1.14 -6.03
C TRP A 74 2.55 -2.48 -5.85
N ASP A 75 1.90 -3.44 -5.20
CA ASP A 75 2.35 -4.82 -5.14
C ASP A 75 1.21 -5.76 -5.57
N ASN A 76 1.55 -6.82 -6.29
CA ASN A 76 0.58 -7.85 -6.66
C ASN A 76 1.03 -9.15 -5.99
N LEU A 77 0.41 -9.49 -4.83
CA LEU A 77 0.71 -10.74 -4.12
C LEU A 77 -0.04 -11.92 -4.74
N ALA A 78 -1.17 -11.69 -5.40
CA ALA A 78 -1.96 -12.74 -6.05
C ALA A 78 -1.25 -13.42 -7.24
N LEU A 79 -0.16 -12.83 -7.75
CA LEU A 79 0.68 -13.41 -8.81
C LEU A 79 1.86 -14.24 -8.30
N LEU A 80 2.04 -14.37 -6.98
CA LEU A 80 3.05 -15.27 -6.42
C LEU A 80 2.42 -16.65 -6.18
N GLU A 81 2.08 -17.35 -7.27
CA GLU A 81 2.16 -18.81 -7.22
C GLU A 81 3.64 -19.15 -6.99
N ASP A 82 3.89 -19.98 -5.97
CA ASP A 82 5.22 -20.49 -5.60
C ASP A 82 5.83 -21.23 -6.81
N ASP A 83 6.86 -20.64 -7.43
CA ASP A 83 7.94 -21.39 -8.09
C ASP A 83 9.17 -21.41 -7.18
#